data_AF-A0A8X6KHN1-F1
#
_entry.id   AF-A0A8X6KHN1-F1
#
_cell.length_a   1.000
_cell.length_b   1.000
_cell.length_c   1.000
_cell.angle_alpha   90.00
_cell.angle_beta   90.00
_cell.angle_gamma   90.00
#
_symmetry.space_group_name_H-M   'P 1'
#
loop_
_entity.id
_entity.type
_entity.pdbx_description
1 polymer ?
#
loop_
_entity_poly.entity_id
_entity_poly.type
_entity_poly.pdbx_seq_one_letter_code
_entity_poly.pdbx_strand_id
1 'polypeptide(L)'
;MFEYHRVKSTISACCKKVEGQDGKVDDVHLYLKNLRGSAAYWRISLNELLAQIRCLGPPTYFLTFSCNDINWLDMRKSLLIADGRPMDNPQDLDKIATQRLIEQYPVIVSRHFMYRFNALMKFMLNNNQVLNNRIKDYWWKIEFQNRGSPHVHMVVWVEGHASFDTEEGLQQLNKVCSCELPPETSELHDLIKKNQLHKHTHTCYKNSSESPTCRFDFPRKECPETRLVSHSSDEFIRNGGRICILKRGQKMDGLIIITQLL
;
A
#
# COMPACT_ATOMS: atom_id res chain seq x y z
N MET A 1 -44.14 -11.70 -5.84
CA MET A 1 -43.31 -10.67 -6.52
C MET A 1 -41.89 -11.20 -6.50
N PHE A 2 -41.34 -11.60 -7.65
CA PHE A 2 -39.96 -12.09 -7.73
C PHE A 2 -39.04 -10.91 -8.02
N GLU A 3 -38.07 -10.68 -7.14
CA GLU A 3 -37.04 -9.65 -7.33
C GLU A 3 -35.93 -10.24 -8.19
N TYR A 4 -35.85 -9.81 -9.46
CA TYR A 4 -34.79 -10.24 -10.37
C TYR A 4 -33.51 -9.46 -10.06
N HIS A 5 -32.62 -10.04 -9.25
CA HIS A 5 -31.26 -9.55 -9.14
C HIS A 5 -30.47 -9.95 -10.40
N ARG A 6 -30.13 -8.97 -11.24
CA ARG A 6 -29.25 -9.17 -12.38
C ARG A 6 -27.83 -9.43 -11.87
N VAL A 7 -27.48 -10.69 -11.64
CA VAL A 7 -26.09 -11.08 -11.36
C VAL A 7 -25.29 -10.83 -12.63
N LYS A 8 -24.52 -9.72 -12.69
CA LYS A 8 -23.52 -9.52 -13.75
C LYS A 8 -22.57 -10.72 -13.68
N SER A 9 -22.57 -11.58 -14.70
CA SER A 9 -21.72 -12.77 -14.65
C SER A 9 -20.25 -12.34 -14.57
N THR A 10 -19.60 -12.72 -13.47
CA THR A 10 -18.18 -12.43 -13.21
C THR A 10 -17.27 -13.28 -14.10
N ILE A 11 -17.84 -14.34 -14.67
CA ILE A 11 -17.17 -15.32 -15.52
C ILE A 11 -18.08 -15.51 -16.74
N SER A 12 -17.50 -15.43 -17.93
CA SER A 12 -18.17 -15.85 -19.17
C SER A 12 -17.48 -17.12 -19.64
N ALA A 13 -18.25 -18.07 -20.19
CA ALA A 13 -17.70 -19.31 -20.74
C ALA A 13 -18.15 -19.46 -22.19
N CYS A 14 -17.25 -19.95 -23.04
CA CYS A 14 -17.56 -20.41 -24.39
C CYS A 14 -17.21 -21.89 -24.45
N CYS A 15 -18.05 -22.71 -25.07
CA CYS A 15 -17.81 -24.15 -25.22
C CYS A 15 -18.51 -24.68 -26.47
N LYS A 16 -18.09 -25.85 -26.94
CA LYS A 16 -18.75 -26.59 -28.01
C LYS A 16 -19.73 -27.59 -27.40
N LYS A 17 -21.00 -27.54 -27.79
CA LYS A 17 -22.00 -28.54 -27.39
C LYS A 17 -21.74 -29.84 -28.16
N VAL A 18 -21.79 -30.98 -27.47
CA VAL A 18 -21.73 -32.30 -28.11
C VAL A 18 -23.15 -32.72 -28.52
N GLU A 19 -23.40 -32.90 -29.82
CA GLU A 19 -24.70 -33.34 -30.30
C GLU A 19 -25.03 -34.78 -29.84
N GLY A 20 -26.29 -35.03 -29.48
CA GLY A 20 -26.76 -36.35 -29.04
C GLY A 20 -26.39 -36.75 -27.62
N GLN A 21 -25.64 -35.92 -26.86
CA GLN A 21 -25.32 -36.15 -25.45
C GLN A 21 -25.77 -34.95 -24.62
N ASP A 22 -26.89 -35.09 -23.93
CA ASP A 22 -27.46 -33.99 -23.16
C ASP A 22 -26.51 -33.54 -22.03
N GLY A 23 -26.31 -32.23 -21.90
CA GLY A 23 -25.42 -31.63 -20.91
C GLY A 23 -23.90 -31.77 -21.17
N LYS A 24 -23.45 -32.45 -22.24
CA LYS A 24 -22.01 -32.59 -22.52
C LYS A 24 -21.47 -31.44 -23.39
N VAL A 25 -20.34 -30.88 -22.96
CA VAL A 25 -19.63 -29.80 -23.65
C VAL A 25 -18.13 -30.11 -23.75
N ASP A 26 -17.52 -29.74 -24.88
CA ASP A 26 -16.07 -29.80 -25.15
C ASP A 26 -15.50 -28.38 -25.34
N ASP A 27 -14.17 -28.25 -25.32
CA ASP A 27 -13.45 -26.98 -25.55
C ASP A 27 -13.95 -25.80 -24.70
N VAL A 28 -14.11 -26.02 -23.39
CA VAL A 28 -14.57 -24.96 -22.47
C VAL A 28 -13.47 -23.91 -22.27
N HIS A 29 -13.72 -22.70 -22.75
CA HIS A 29 -12.91 -21.52 -22.53
C HIS A 29 -13.57 -20.56 -21.53
N LEU A 30 -12.88 -20.25 -20.44
CA LEU A 30 -13.34 -19.31 -19.42
C LEU A 30 -12.72 -17.92 -19.61
N TYR A 31 -13.56 -16.90 -19.69
CA TYR A 31 -13.19 -15.50 -19.67
C TYR A 31 -13.30 -14.97 -18.24
N LEU A 32 -12.15 -14.87 -17.57
CA LEU A 32 -12.06 -14.48 -16.16
C LEU A 32 -11.76 -12.99 -15.96
N LYS A 33 -11.90 -12.15 -17.00
CA LYS A 33 -11.51 -10.72 -16.95
C LYS A 33 -12.18 -9.92 -15.84
N ASN A 34 -13.40 -10.28 -15.45
CA ASN A 34 -14.15 -9.61 -14.37
C ASN A 34 -13.86 -10.21 -12.99
N LEU A 35 -13.16 -11.35 -12.93
CA LEU A 35 -12.73 -11.97 -11.68
C LEU A 35 -11.44 -11.29 -11.20
N ARG A 36 -11.58 -10.41 -10.21
CA ARG A 36 -10.45 -9.75 -9.54
C ARG A 36 -9.44 -10.79 -9.07
N GLY A 37 -8.17 -10.52 -9.32
CA GLY A 37 -7.06 -11.43 -8.98
C GLY A 37 -6.71 -12.44 -10.08
N SER A 38 -7.56 -12.65 -11.09
CA SER A 38 -7.21 -13.53 -12.21
C SER A 38 -6.11 -12.93 -13.09
N ALA A 39 -5.37 -13.78 -13.81
CA ALA A 39 -4.35 -13.32 -14.78
C ALA A 39 -4.96 -12.41 -15.86
N ALA A 40 -6.19 -12.70 -16.30
CA ALA A 40 -6.90 -11.88 -17.29
C ALA A 40 -7.24 -10.48 -16.75
N TYR A 41 -7.69 -10.40 -15.49
CA TYR A 41 -7.92 -9.12 -14.80
C TYR A 41 -6.62 -8.32 -14.69
N TRP A 42 -5.54 -8.93 -14.20
CA TRP A 42 -4.26 -8.24 -14.03
C TRP A 42 -3.64 -7.76 -15.34
N ARG A 43 -3.86 -8.47 -16.45
CA ARG A 43 -3.43 -8.01 -17.78
C ARG A 43 -4.14 -6.72 -18.19
N ILE A 44 -5.43 -6.58 -17.88
CA ILE A 44 -6.17 -5.34 -18.14
C ILE A 44 -5.65 -4.23 -17.23
N SER A 45 -5.55 -4.47 -15.92
CA SER A 45 -5.07 -3.47 -14.97
C SER A 45 -3.64 -3.00 -15.27
N LEU A 46 -2.76 -3.90 -15.73
CA LEU A 46 -1.42 -3.54 -16.19
C LEU A 46 -1.47 -2.65 -17.43
N ASN A 47 -2.29 -3.00 -18.42
CA ASN A 47 -2.43 -2.21 -19.64
C ASN A 47 -3.01 -0.81 -19.35
N GLU A 48 -3.94 -0.68 -18.40
CA GLU A 48 -4.46 0.60 -17.91
C GLU A 48 -3.34 1.45 -17.31
N LEU A 49 -2.55 0.89 -16.40
CA LEU A 49 -1.41 1.58 -15.80
C LEU A 49 -0.37 2.00 -16.84
N LEU A 50 -0.04 1.12 -17.80
CA LEU A 50 0.88 1.44 -18.89
C LEU A 50 0.33 2.55 -19.80
N ALA A 51 -0.98 2.58 -20.04
CA ALA A 51 -1.62 3.66 -20.79
C ALA A 51 -1.55 4.99 -20.04
N GLN A 52 -1.81 5.00 -18.72
CA GLN A 52 -1.65 6.20 -17.89
C GLN A 52 -0.21 6.70 -17.92
N ILE A 53 0.79 5.83 -17.75
CA ILE A 53 2.21 6.21 -17.82
C ILE A 53 2.56 6.79 -19.20
N ARG A 54 2.05 6.21 -20.30
CA ARG A 54 2.30 6.73 -21.65
C ARG A 54 1.67 8.10 -21.89
N CYS A 55 0.48 8.34 -21.35
CA CYS A 55 -0.26 9.59 -21.55
C CYS A 55 0.16 10.71 -20.58
N LEU A 56 0.54 10.37 -19.35
CA LEU A 56 0.82 11.32 -18.27
C LEU A 56 2.32 11.47 -17.97
N GLY A 57 3.16 10.57 -18.49
CA GLY A 57 4.56 10.46 -18.11
C GLY A 57 4.77 9.57 -16.86
N PRO A 58 5.99 9.52 -16.31
CA PRO A 58 6.26 8.78 -15.08
C PRO A 58 5.40 9.33 -13.92
N PRO A 59 4.95 8.47 -12.99
CA PRO A 59 4.23 8.93 -11.80
C PRO A 59 5.13 9.79 -10.92
N THR A 60 4.53 10.75 -10.20
CA THR A 60 5.25 11.64 -9.28
C THR A 60 5.66 10.93 -8.00
N TYR A 61 4.74 10.17 -7.39
CA TYR A 61 5.03 9.43 -6.17
C TYR A 61 4.50 8.00 -6.26
N PHE A 62 5.20 7.07 -5.61
CA PHE A 62 4.68 5.75 -5.29
C PHE A 62 4.47 5.63 -3.77
N LEU A 63 3.22 5.39 -3.40
CA LEU A 63 2.69 5.39 -2.04
C LEU A 63 2.33 3.97 -1.65
N THR A 64 2.68 3.57 -0.43
CA THR A 64 2.22 2.28 0.12
C THR A 64 1.51 2.51 1.45
N PHE A 65 0.28 2.00 1.57
CA PHE A 65 -0.50 2.06 2.79
C PHE A 65 -0.67 0.67 3.39
N SER A 66 -0.29 0.53 4.66
CA SER A 66 -0.40 -0.73 5.39
C SER A 66 -1.60 -0.69 6.35
N CYS A 67 -2.27 -1.82 6.50
CA CYS A 67 -3.34 -1.96 7.47
C CYS A 67 -2.78 -2.03 8.91
N ASN A 68 -3.43 -1.35 9.86
CA ASN A 68 -3.11 -1.41 11.29
C ASN A 68 -4.31 -1.95 12.08
N ASP A 69 -4.92 -2.99 11.53
CA ASP A 69 -6.12 -3.69 12.02
C ASP A 69 -6.05 -4.06 13.51
N ILE A 70 -4.91 -4.52 14.01
CA ILE A 70 -4.73 -4.88 15.43
C ILE A 70 -4.90 -3.68 16.38
N ASN A 71 -4.51 -2.47 15.96
CA ASN A 71 -4.46 -1.30 16.85
C ASN A 71 -5.59 -0.28 16.61
N TRP A 72 -6.34 -0.40 15.53
CA TRP A 72 -7.45 0.51 15.23
C TRP A 72 -8.67 0.22 16.13
N LEU A 73 -9.04 1.20 16.96
CA LEU A 73 -10.16 1.06 17.89
C LEU A 73 -11.50 0.92 17.17
N ASP A 74 -11.68 1.58 16.03
CA ASP A 74 -12.83 1.45 15.14
C ASP A 74 -12.91 0.05 14.50
N MET A 75 -11.76 -0.55 14.16
CA MET A 75 -11.71 -1.94 13.69
C MET A 75 -12.14 -2.89 14.81
N ARG A 76 -11.55 -2.75 16.00
CA ARG A 76 -11.91 -3.56 17.17
C ARG A 76 -13.39 -3.43 17.52
N LYS A 77 -13.95 -2.22 17.43
CA LYS A 77 -15.38 -2.01 17.65
C LYS A 77 -16.23 -2.73 16.60
N SER A 78 -15.84 -2.65 15.34
CA SER A 78 -16.52 -3.35 14.24
C SER A 78 -16.48 -4.88 14.45
N LEU A 79 -15.36 -5.41 14.93
CA LEU A 79 -15.19 -6.83 15.27
C LEU A 79 -16.06 -7.24 16.47
N LEU A 80 -16.08 -6.45 17.54
CA LEU A 80 -16.92 -6.69 18.72
C LEU A 80 -18.42 -6.71 18.36
N ILE A 81 -18.86 -5.81 17.48
CA ILE A 81 -20.25 -5.81 16.97
C ILE A 81 -20.54 -7.10 16.20
N ALA A 82 -19.63 -7.52 15.31
CA ALA A 82 -19.77 -8.77 14.56
C ALA A 82 -19.79 -10.00 15.48
N ASP A 83 -19.08 -9.93 16.60
CA ASP A 83 -18.99 -10.98 17.62
C ASP A 83 -20.15 -10.98 18.63
N GLY A 84 -21.18 -10.14 18.43
CA GLY A 84 -22.34 -10.07 19.32
C GLY A 84 -22.08 -9.36 20.66
N ARG A 85 -20.97 -8.60 20.76
CA ARG A 85 -20.55 -7.86 21.96
C ARG A 85 -20.52 -6.34 21.71
N PRO A 86 -21.62 -5.71 21.24
CA PRO A 86 -21.61 -4.31 20.85
C PRO A 86 -21.42 -3.33 22.01
N MET A 87 -21.61 -3.77 23.26
CA MET A 87 -21.43 -2.92 24.46
C MET A 87 -20.00 -2.96 25.01
N ASP A 88 -19.21 -3.95 24.64
CA ASP A 88 -17.82 -4.07 25.08
C ASP A 88 -16.99 -2.88 24.61
N ASN A 89 -16.02 -2.49 25.43
CA ASN A 89 -15.09 -1.44 25.11
C ASN A 89 -13.95 -1.98 24.22
N PRO A 90 -13.71 -1.43 23.01
CA PRO A 90 -12.61 -1.84 22.14
C PRO A 90 -11.20 -1.63 22.75
N GLN A 91 -11.05 -0.78 23.77
CA GLN A 91 -9.77 -0.62 24.47
C GLN A 91 -9.39 -1.86 25.32
N ASP A 92 -10.39 -2.57 25.86
CA ASP A 92 -10.17 -3.71 26.76
C ASP A 92 -9.76 -4.98 26.01
N LEU A 93 -9.92 -4.98 24.68
CA LEU A 93 -9.54 -6.09 23.83
C LEU A 93 -8.00 -6.16 23.70
N ASP A 94 -7.40 -7.24 24.20
CA ASP A 94 -5.97 -7.46 24.02
C ASP A 94 -5.61 -7.78 22.54
N LYS A 95 -4.32 -7.77 22.22
CA LYS A 95 -3.86 -8.00 20.83
C LYS A 95 -4.14 -9.43 20.33
N ILE A 96 -4.11 -10.42 21.22
CA ILE A 96 -4.33 -11.84 20.87
C ILE A 96 -5.82 -12.06 20.59
N ALA A 97 -6.69 -11.55 21.44
CA ALA A 97 -8.13 -11.54 21.23
C ALA A 97 -8.50 -10.77 19.95
N THR A 98 -7.89 -9.61 19.70
CA THR A 98 -8.07 -8.86 18.45
C THR A 98 -7.68 -9.69 17.23
N GLN A 99 -6.52 -10.35 17.28
CA GLN A 99 -6.05 -11.21 16.19
C GLN A 99 -7.01 -12.36 15.90
N ARG A 100 -7.54 -13.02 16.94
CA ARG A 100 -8.56 -14.08 16.79
C ARG A 100 -9.81 -13.57 16.09
N LEU A 101 -10.31 -12.39 16.47
CA LEU A 101 -11.48 -11.80 15.81
C LEU A 101 -11.19 -11.42 14.35
N ILE A 102 -9.99 -10.92 14.04
CA ILE A 102 -9.57 -10.63 12.65
C ILE A 102 -9.63 -11.90 11.79
N GLU A 103 -9.13 -13.01 12.31
CA GLU A 103 -9.15 -14.31 11.64
C GLU A 103 -10.57 -14.88 11.50
N GLN A 104 -11.43 -14.66 12.49
CA GLN A 104 -12.82 -15.11 12.49
C GLN A 104 -13.72 -14.28 11.57
N TYR A 105 -13.47 -12.98 11.44
CA TYR A 105 -14.33 -12.03 10.69
C TYR A 105 -13.60 -11.32 9.54
N PRO A 106 -12.97 -12.05 8.59
CA PRO A 106 -12.15 -11.44 7.53
C PRO A 106 -12.92 -10.52 6.59
N VAL A 107 -14.22 -10.76 6.40
CA VAL A 107 -15.09 -9.89 5.59
C VAL A 107 -15.25 -8.51 6.24
N ILE A 108 -15.37 -8.47 7.58
CA ILE A 108 -15.47 -7.21 8.33
C ILE A 108 -14.17 -6.43 8.21
N VAL A 109 -13.02 -7.11 8.39
CA VAL A 109 -11.69 -6.52 8.25
C VAL A 109 -11.50 -5.92 6.85
N SER A 110 -11.85 -6.67 5.80
CA SER A 110 -11.74 -6.20 4.42
C SER A 110 -12.64 -4.98 4.14
N ARG A 111 -13.90 -5.02 4.56
CA ARG A 111 -14.85 -3.89 4.39
C ARG A 111 -14.39 -2.65 5.14
N HIS A 112 -13.96 -2.82 6.39
CA HIS A 112 -13.47 -1.72 7.21
C HIS A 112 -12.19 -1.10 6.64
N PHE A 113 -11.25 -1.92 6.18
CA PHE A 113 -10.05 -1.43 5.50
C PHE A 113 -10.40 -0.62 4.25
N MET A 114 -11.31 -1.12 3.41
CA MET A 114 -11.77 -0.39 2.23
C MET A 114 -12.46 0.92 2.59
N TYR A 115 -13.26 0.95 3.66
CA TYR A 115 -13.89 2.18 4.14
C TYR A 115 -12.84 3.23 4.53
N ARG A 116 -11.83 2.84 5.32
CA ARG A 116 -10.73 3.74 5.71
C ARG A 116 -9.90 4.20 4.51
N PHE A 117 -9.59 3.31 3.58
CA PHE A 117 -8.85 3.66 2.38
C PHE A 117 -9.63 4.61 1.47
N ASN A 118 -10.93 4.38 1.28
CA ASN A 118 -11.79 5.31 0.51
C ASN A 118 -11.89 6.68 1.19
N ALA A 119 -11.97 6.73 2.52
CA ALA A 119 -11.95 7.99 3.26
C ALA A 119 -10.61 8.72 3.10
N LEU A 120 -9.49 8.01 3.16
CA LEU A 120 -8.15 8.56 2.89
C LEU A 120 -8.03 9.10 1.46
N MET A 121 -8.48 8.34 0.46
CA MET A 121 -8.48 8.79 -0.94
C MET A 121 -9.35 10.03 -1.12
N LYS A 122 -10.54 10.06 -0.52
CA LYS A 122 -11.40 11.25 -0.55
C LYS A 122 -10.71 12.45 0.09
N PHE A 123 -10.01 12.27 1.21
CA PHE A 123 -9.25 13.34 1.86
C PHE A 123 -8.12 13.85 0.95
N MET A 124 -7.31 12.94 0.40
CA MET A 124 -6.21 13.28 -0.51
C MET A 124 -6.67 14.01 -1.78
N LEU A 125 -7.76 13.55 -2.40
CA LEU A 125 -8.27 14.12 -3.64
C LEU A 125 -8.93 15.50 -3.46
N ASN A 126 -9.40 15.80 -2.25
CA ASN A 126 -10.02 17.09 -1.92
C ASN A 126 -9.06 18.06 -1.24
N ASN A 127 -7.82 17.66 -0.96
CA ASN A 127 -6.85 18.47 -0.26
C ASN A 127 -5.52 18.55 -1.03
N ASN A 128 -5.34 19.66 -1.75
CA ASN A 128 -4.17 19.91 -2.59
C ASN A 128 -2.87 20.10 -1.79
N GLN A 129 -2.93 20.22 -0.47
CA GLN A 129 -1.72 20.40 0.35
C GLN A 129 -1.02 19.09 0.67
N VAL A 130 -1.71 17.94 0.57
CA VAL A 130 -1.15 16.65 1.02
C VAL A 130 0.09 16.25 0.23
N LEU A 131 0.11 16.52 -1.08
CA LEU A 131 1.23 16.22 -1.97
C LEU A 131 1.72 17.48 -2.70
N ASN A 132 1.69 18.64 -2.01
CA ASN A 132 2.01 19.98 -2.52
C ASN A 132 1.13 20.54 -3.66
N ASN A 133 0.36 19.71 -4.35
CA ASN A 133 -0.66 20.18 -5.29
C ASN A 133 -1.78 19.13 -5.49
N ARG A 134 -2.74 19.46 -6.36
CA ARG A 134 -3.82 18.57 -6.79
C ARG A 134 -3.26 17.28 -7.40
N ILE A 135 -3.85 16.15 -7.02
CA ILE A 135 -3.62 14.86 -7.69
C ILE A 135 -4.35 14.89 -9.04
N LYS A 136 -3.57 14.85 -10.13
CA LYS A 136 -4.05 14.84 -11.51
C LYS A 136 -4.70 13.50 -11.85
N ASP A 137 -4.02 12.41 -11.52
CA ASP A 137 -4.51 11.04 -11.69
C ASP A 137 -3.80 10.11 -10.70
N TYR A 138 -4.31 8.90 -10.52
CA TYR A 138 -3.74 7.87 -9.67
C TYR A 138 -4.10 6.47 -10.16
N TRP A 139 -3.30 5.50 -9.74
CA TRP A 139 -3.59 4.08 -9.93
C TRP A 139 -3.18 3.31 -8.70
N TRP A 140 -3.98 2.35 -8.25
CA TRP A 140 -3.63 1.53 -7.10
C TRP A 140 -4.12 0.09 -7.23
N LYS A 141 -3.46 -0.78 -6.47
CA LYS A 141 -3.88 -2.16 -6.25
C LYS A 141 -3.79 -2.54 -4.79
N ILE A 142 -4.57 -3.54 -4.39
CA ILE A 142 -4.43 -4.20 -3.09
C ILE A 142 -3.59 -5.46 -3.28
N GLU A 143 -2.61 -5.62 -2.39
CA GLU A 143 -1.79 -6.82 -2.26
C GLU A 143 -1.99 -7.40 -0.87
N PHE A 144 -2.38 -8.68 -0.81
CA PHE A 144 -2.38 -9.43 0.43
C PHE A 144 -1.00 -10.06 0.56
N GLN A 145 -0.17 -9.53 1.45
CA GLN A 145 1.03 -10.26 1.85
C GLN A 145 0.58 -11.56 2.54
N ASN A 146 1.40 -12.62 2.51
CA ASN A 146 1.16 -13.91 3.19
C ASN A 146 0.94 -13.81 4.73
N ARG A 147 0.75 -12.60 5.26
CA ARG A 147 0.54 -12.24 6.67
C ARG A 147 -0.91 -11.78 6.95
N GLY A 148 -1.82 -11.89 5.98
CA GLY A 148 -3.26 -11.73 6.16
C GLY A 148 -3.80 -10.30 6.00
N SER A 149 -3.03 -9.28 6.38
CA SER A 149 -3.50 -7.89 6.28
C SER A 149 -3.29 -7.29 4.87
N PRO A 150 -4.24 -6.49 4.36
CA PRO A 150 -4.13 -5.87 3.04
C PRO A 150 -3.13 -4.70 3.03
N HIS A 151 -2.39 -4.58 1.93
CA HIS A 151 -1.57 -3.42 1.60
C HIS A 151 -2.10 -2.77 0.34
N VAL A 152 -2.07 -1.45 0.27
CA VAL A 152 -2.30 -0.71 -0.97
C VAL A 152 -0.96 -0.27 -1.53
N HIS A 153 -0.71 -0.59 -2.79
CA HIS A 153 0.35 0.02 -3.59
C HIS A 153 -0.28 0.96 -4.58
N MET A 154 0.16 2.22 -4.58
CA MET A 154 -0.44 3.29 -5.35
C MET A 154 0.63 4.13 -6.05
N VAL A 155 0.37 4.53 -7.28
CA VAL A 155 1.09 5.61 -7.96
C VAL A 155 0.18 6.81 -8.12
N VAL A 156 0.74 8.01 -8.05
CA VAL A 156 0.02 9.27 -8.20
C VAL A 156 0.78 10.22 -9.11
N TRP A 157 0.05 10.96 -9.93
CA TRP A 157 0.56 12.09 -10.71
C TRP A 157 0.07 13.38 -10.07
N VAL A 158 0.99 14.26 -9.71
CA VAL A 158 0.68 15.56 -9.10
C VAL A 158 0.80 16.65 -10.16
N GLU A 159 -0.20 17.53 -10.22
CA GLU A 159 -0.23 18.62 -11.19
C GLU A 159 0.89 19.63 -10.91
N GLY A 160 1.68 19.97 -11.95
CA GLY A 160 2.71 21.00 -11.85
C GLY A 160 3.88 20.68 -10.91
N HIS A 161 4.10 19.42 -10.54
CA HIS A 161 5.30 19.04 -9.79
C HIS A 161 6.55 19.28 -10.66
N ALA A 162 7.55 19.97 -10.11
CA ALA A 162 8.80 20.24 -10.81
C ALA A 162 9.62 18.94 -10.97
N SER A 163 10.54 18.90 -11.94
CA SER A 163 11.40 17.71 -12.09
C SER A 163 12.20 17.48 -10.80
N PHE A 164 12.35 16.22 -10.38
CA PHE A 164 13.18 15.89 -9.21
C PHE A 164 14.67 16.19 -9.42
N ASP A 165 15.10 16.46 -10.66
CA ASP A 165 16.46 16.94 -10.98
C ASP A 165 16.65 18.44 -10.71
N THR A 166 15.59 19.19 -10.38
CA THR A 166 15.68 20.62 -10.05
C THR A 166 15.62 20.85 -8.55
N GLU A 167 16.19 21.98 -8.09
CA GLU A 167 16.11 22.38 -6.69
C GLU A 167 14.66 22.53 -6.21
N GLU A 168 13.78 23.07 -7.05
CA GLU A 168 12.35 23.19 -6.76
C GLU A 168 11.69 21.82 -6.54
N GLY A 169 11.97 20.82 -7.39
CA GLY A 169 11.41 19.48 -7.24
C GLY A 169 11.90 18.79 -5.97
N LEU A 170 13.17 18.99 -5.59
CA LEU A 170 13.72 18.50 -4.32
C LEU A 170 13.09 19.21 -3.11
N GLN A 171 12.84 20.52 -3.20
CA GLN A 171 12.14 21.27 -2.16
C GLN A 171 10.69 20.79 -1.98
N GLN A 172 9.98 20.52 -3.09
CA GLN A 172 8.65 19.91 -3.06
C GLN A 172 8.71 18.52 -2.41
N LEU A 173 9.67 17.68 -2.81
CA LEU A 173 9.85 16.35 -2.22
C LEU A 173 10.06 16.42 -0.70
N ASN A 174 10.93 17.30 -0.22
CA ASN A 174 11.23 17.44 1.22
C ASN A 174 10.03 17.89 2.06
N LYS A 175 9.03 18.55 1.46
CA LYS A 175 7.77 18.89 2.14
C LYS A 175 6.86 17.68 2.35
N VAL A 176 6.98 16.67 1.50
CA VAL A 176 6.12 15.47 1.51
C VAL A 176 6.79 14.30 2.21
N CYS A 177 8.10 14.12 2.00
CA CYS A 177 8.89 13.02 2.56
C CYS A 177 9.95 13.58 3.50
N SER A 178 9.91 13.16 4.77
CA SER A 178 10.88 13.55 5.79
C SER A 178 11.37 12.35 6.58
N CYS A 179 12.69 12.31 6.84
CA CYS A 179 13.28 11.34 7.77
C CYS A 179 13.24 11.82 9.23
N GLU A 180 12.66 12.99 9.51
CA GLU A 180 12.66 13.64 10.82
C GLU A 180 11.41 13.33 11.64
N LEU A 181 11.62 13.08 12.93
CA LEU A 181 10.52 12.94 13.88
C LEU A 181 9.98 14.35 14.19
N PRO A 182 8.66 14.59 14.11
CA PRO A 182 8.12 15.89 14.47
C PRO A 182 8.34 16.17 15.96
N PRO A 183 8.20 17.43 16.42
CA PRO A 183 8.29 17.78 17.84
C PRO A 183 7.34 16.94 18.70
N GLU A 184 7.69 16.70 19.96
CA GLU A 184 6.84 15.94 20.91
C GLU A 184 5.45 16.58 21.12
N THR A 185 5.31 17.88 20.84
CA THR A 185 4.03 18.60 20.88
C THR A 185 3.11 18.27 19.70
N SER A 186 3.60 17.61 18.65
CA SER A 186 2.80 17.21 17.50
C SER A 186 1.97 15.96 17.81
N GLU A 187 0.68 15.99 17.47
CA GLU A 187 -0.20 14.82 17.55
C GLU A 187 0.30 13.61 16.72
N LEU A 188 1.18 13.85 15.74
CA LEU A 188 1.77 12.81 14.90
C LEU A 188 3.01 12.16 15.52
N HIS A 189 3.62 12.75 16.55
CA HIS A 189 4.88 12.27 17.12
C HIS A 189 4.79 10.81 17.56
N ASP A 190 3.82 10.49 18.41
CA ASP A 190 3.65 9.13 18.93
C ASP A 190 3.20 8.15 17.85
N LEU A 191 2.39 8.60 16.89
CA LEU A 191 1.95 7.77 15.76
C LEU A 191 3.12 7.37 14.86
N ILE A 192 4.00 8.31 14.54
CA ILE A 192 5.20 8.08 13.72
C ILE A 192 6.19 7.21 14.49
N LYS A 193 6.48 7.55 15.75
CA LYS A 193 7.36 6.77 16.63
C LYS A 193 6.89 5.32 16.78
N LYS A 194 5.58 5.10 16.88
CA LYS A 194 5.00 3.76 17.03
C LYS A 194 5.03 2.95 15.73
N ASN A 195 4.68 3.56 14.60
CA ASN A 195 4.31 2.84 13.37
C ASN A 195 5.34 2.96 12.24
N GLN A 196 6.17 4.00 12.23
CA GLN A 196 7.11 4.30 11.14
C GLN A 196 8.58 4.16 11.56
N LEU A 197 8.86 3.72 12.81
CA LEU A 197 10.21 3.36 13.21
C LEU A 197 10.50 1.87 12.97
N HIS A 198 11.60 1.63 12.29
CA HIS A 198 12.21 0.34 12.05
C HIS A 198 12.61 -0.27 13.38
N LYS A 199 12.11 -1.46 13.63
CA LYS A 199 12.49 -2.29 14.76
C LYS A 199 13.12 -3.55 14.19
N HIS A 200 14.31 -3.86 14.65
CA HIS A 200 14.95 -5.11 14.25
C HIS A 200 14.10 -6.29 14.68
N THR A 201 13.74 -7.12 13.71
CA THR A 201 13.03 -8.38 13.91
C THR A 201 13.85 -9.50 13.29
N HIS A 202 13.49 -10.77 13.54
CA HIS A 202 14.15 -11.92 12.91
C HIS A 202 14.25 -11.79 11.37
N THR A 203 13.30 -11.11 10.73
CA THR A 203 13.30 -10.91 9.27
C THR A 203 14.38 -9.95 8.76
N CYS A 204 15.00 -9.16 9.66
CA CYS A 204 16.13 -8.29 9.34
C CYS A 204 17.40 -9.09 9.07
N TYR A 205 17.52 -10.28 9.61
CA TYR A 205 18.74 -11.06 9.64
C TYR A 205 18.53 -12.34 8.84
N LYS A 206 18.64 -12.23 7.52
CA LYS A 206 18.61 -13.39 6.64
C LYS A 206 20.06 -13.81 6.38
N ASN A 207 20.46 -14.96 6.92
CA ASN A 207 21.70 -15.68 6.58
C ASN A 207 23.06 -15.08 6.99
N SER A 208 23.24 -14.45 8.15
CA SER A 208 24.60 -14.11 8.61
C SER A 208 24.87 -14.49 10.07
N SER A 209 25.69 -15.53 10.23
CA SER A 209 26.25 -16.00 11.50
C SER A 209 27.47 -15.18 11.95
N GLU A 210 28.09 -14.39 11.06
CA GLU A 210 29.38 -13.73 11.35
C GLU A 210 29.29 -12.20 11.48
N SER A 211 28.19 -11.57 11.02
CA SER A 211 27.80 -10.21 11.41
C SER A 211 26.35 -9.94 10.98
N PRO A 212 25.39 -9.76 11.90
CA PRO A 212 24.00 -9.53 11.54
C PRO A 212 23.80 -8.09 11.04
N THR A 213 24.14 -7.84 9.78
CA THR A 213 23.76 -6.59 9.11
C THR A 213 22.27 -6.65 8.77
N CYS A 214 21.58 -5.51 8.92
CA CYS A 214 20.17 -5.44 8.59
C CYS A 214 19.99 -5.57 7.08
N ARG A 215 19.15 -6.51 6.62
CA ARG A 215 18.74 -6.63 5.21
C ARG A 215 18.24 -5.31 4.61
N PHE A 216 17.67 -4.45 5.43
CA PHE A 216 17.11 -3.16 5.01
C PHE A 216 18.09 -1.99 5.18
N ASP A 217 19.33 -2.28 5.60
CA ASP A 217 20.43 -1.33 5.76
C ASP A 217 20.18 -0.29 6.86
N PHE A 218 19.52 -0.70 7.96
CA PHE A 218 19.37 0.12 9.16
C PHE A 218 20.45 -0.19 10.22
N PRO A 219 20.97 0.84 10.93
CA PRO A 219 20.70 2.27 10.71
C PRO A 219 21.33 2.76 9.40
N ARG A 220 20.61 3.64 8.69
CA ARG A 220 21.09 4.19 7.41
C ARG A 220 22.07 5.32 7.68
N LYS A 221 23.13 5.40 6.86
CA LYS A 221 24.12 6.47 6.94
C LYS A 221 23.48 7.85 6.83
N GLU A 222 24.02 8.80 7.58
CA GLU A 222 23.61 10.20 7.53
C GLU A 222 23.70 10.77 6.12
N CYS A 223 22.77 11.68 5.82
CA CYS A 223 22.72 12.39 4.56
C CYS A 223 22.27 13.82 4.82
N PRO A 224 23.13 14.84 4.65
CA PRO A 224 22.80 16.21 5.04
C PRO A 224 21.71 16.84 4.14
N GLU A 225 21.50 16.30 2.95
CA GLU A 225 20.54 16.80 1.96
C GLU A 225 19.89 15.64 1.18
N THR A 226 18.70 15.89 0.65
CA THR A 226 18.02 14.93 -0.22
C THR A 226 18.61 15.03 -1.61
N ARG A 227 18.97 13.89 -2.20
CA ARG A 227 19.56 13.82 -3.53
C ARG A 227 19.12 12.58 -4.31
N LEU A 228 19.11 12.72 -5.62
CA LEU A 228 18.94 11.60 -6.53
C LEU A 228 20.27 10.88 -6.77
N VAL A 229 20.17 9.58 -7.05
CA VAL A 229 21.29 8.70 -7.37
C VAL A 229 21.12 8.27 -8.81
N SER A 230 22.14 8.53 -9.64
CA SER A 230 22.13 8.08 -11.02
C SER A 230 22.05 6.55 -11.10
N HIS A 231 21.18 6.05 -11.96
CA HIS A 231 20.98 4.63 -12.25
C HIS A 231 22.26 3.91 -12.70
N SER A 232 23.21 4.65 -13.29
CA SER A 232 24.49 4.11 -13.76
C SER A 232 25.61 4.17 -12.71
N SER A 233 25.36 4.71 -11.53
CA SER A 233 26.39 4.90 -10.50
C SER A 233 26.63 3.63 -9.68
N ASP A 234 27.87 3.44 -9.21
CA ASP A 234 28.16 2.36 -8.27
C ASP A 234 27.34 2.48 -6.97
N GLU A 235 26.95 3.71 -6.60
CA GLU A 235 26.11 3.93 -5.43
C GLU A 235 24.73 3.30 -5.61
N PHE A 236 24.11 3.44 -6.79
CA PHE A 236 22.82 2.80 -7.09
C PHE A 236 22.90 1.28 -6.96
N ILE A 237 23.99 0.66 -7.41
CA ILE A 237 24.21 -0.78 -7.27
C ILE A 237 24.39 -1.15 -5.78
N ARG A 238 25.29 -0.44 -5.07
CA ARG A 238 25.60 -0.72 -3.66
C ARG A 238 24.41 -0.50 -2.73
N ASN A 239 23.55 0.47 -3.02
CA ASN A 239 22.42 0.83 -2.17
C ASN A 239 21.14 0.01 -2.45
N GLY A 240 21.22 -1.00 -3.33
CA GLY A 240 20.12 -1.89 -3.67
C GLY A 240 19.10 -1.29 -4.64
N GLY A 241 19.52 -0.40 -5.53
CA GLY A 241 18.68 0.20 -6.57
C GLY A 241 17.83 1.38 -6.08
N ARG A 242 18.26 2.07 -5.02
CA ARG A 242 17.54 3.23 -4.48
C ARG A 242 17.92 4.48 -5.27
N ILE A 243 16.92 5.07 -5.90
CA ILE A 243 17.05 6.24 -6.78
C ILE A 243 17.08 7.55 -5.98
N CYS A 244 16.47 7.59 -4.80
CA CYS A 244 16.44 8.77 -3.94
C CYS A 244 17.02 8.46 -2.56
N ILE A 245 17.96 9.30 -2.11
CA ILE A 245 18.49 9.30 -0.74
C ILE A 245 17.95 10.54 -0.05
N LEU A 246 17.12 10.33 0.97
CA LEU A 246 16.48 11.40 1.72
C LEU A 246 17.38 11.92 2.83
N LYS A 247 17.35 13.25 3.01
CA LYS A 247 18.00 13.98 4.10
C LYS A 247 17.72 13.32 5.45
N ARG A 248 18.76 13.04 6.23
CA ARG A 248 18.70 12.49 7.58
C ARG A 248 19.93 12.86 8.43
N GLY A 249 19.70 13.26 9.69
CA GLY A 249 20.75 13.51 10.69
C GLY A 249 21.03 12.33 11.65
N GLN A 250 22.05 12.49 12.50
CA GLN A 250 22.62 11.49 13.42
C GLN A 250 21.65 10.72 14.31
N LYS A 251 20.56 11.34 14.76
CA LYS A 251 19.71 10.79 15.82
C LYS A 251 18.54 9.94 15.33
N MET A 252 18.48 9.63 14.04
CA MET A 252 17.27 9.09 13.40
C MET A 252 17.43 7.62 13.03
N ASP A 253 17.72 6.83 14.06
CA ASP A 253 17.77 5.38 13.96
C ASP A 253 16.36 4.83 13.69
N GLY A 254 16.11 4.56 12.41
CA GLY A 254 15.03 3.70 11.99
C GLY A 254 13.82 4.37 11.35
N LEU A 255 13.78 5.67 11.06
CA LEU A 255 12.60 6.19 10.36
C LEU A 255 12.46 5.56 8.97
N ILE A 256 11.41 4.75 8.81
CA ILE A 256 10.97 4.14 7.57
C ILE A 256 10.07 5.17 6.89
N ILE A 257 10.49 5.62 5.73
CA ILE A 257 9.61 6.34 4.83
C ILE A 257 9.00 5.30 3.92
N ILE A 258 7.70 5.02 4.11
CA ILE A 258 6.90 4.19 3.21
C ILE A 258 6.42 5.05 2.04
N THR A 259 7.38 5.68 1.38
CA THR A 259 7.25 6.30 0.07
C THR A 259 8.47 5.83 -0.69
N GLN A 260 8.37 4.69 -1.36
CA GLN A 260 9.36 4.37 -2.38
C GLN A 260 9.06 5.34 -3.53
N LEU A 261 9.94 6.30 -3.79
CA LEU A 261 9.91 7.02 -5.06
C LEU A 261 10.36 6.02 -6.12
N LEU A 262 9.51 5.77 -7.12
CA LEU A 262 9.88 5.01 -8.31
C LEU A 262 10.80 5.83 -9.20
#